data_AF-Q9KGV8-F1
#
_entry.id   AF-Q9KGV8-F1
#
_cell.length_a   1.000
_cell.length_b   1.000
_cell.length_c   1.000
_cell.angle_alpha   90.00
_cell.angle_beta   90.00
_cell.angle_gamma   90.00
#
_symmetry.space_group_name_H-M   'P 1'
#
loop_
_entity.id
_entity.type
_entity.pdbx_description
1 polymer ?
#
loop_
_entity_poly.entity_id
_entity_poly.type
_entity_poly.pdbx_seq_one_letter_code
_entity_poly.pdbx_strand_id
1 'polypeptide(L)'
;IGHFVVPAYGKHNVLNALSVVAVCHNLGLDMTDVADHLLTFRGVKRRFTEKKVGETVIIDDFAHHPTEIEATLDAARQKYPDREIVAVFQPHTFTRTIAFADEFAEVLDHADTVYLAQIYGSAREVDHHEITAQDLADKVRKPAKVIELDNVSPLLDHDRGVYVFMGAGNIQKYEIAFEKLLSQTSTNLQ
;
A
#
# COMPACT_ATOMS: atom_id res chain seq x y z
N ILE A 1 27.22 -19.54 -4.60
CA ILE A 1 25.80 -19.13 -4.73
C ILE A 1 25.70 -17.93 -5.67
N GLY A 2 26.20 -16.73 -5.33
CA GLY A 2 26.31 -15.62 -6.29
C GLY A 2 25.84 -14.27 -5.73
N HIS A 3 25.77 -13.25 -6.57
CA HIS A 3 25.15 -11.95 -6.28
C HIS A 3 23.85 -11.84 -7.06
N PHE A 4 22.78 -11.40 -6.40
CA PHE A 4 21.43 -11.33 -6.98
C PHE A 4 20.89 -9.91 -6.87
N VAL A 5 20.23 -9.46 -7.92
CA VAL A 5 19.50 -8.19 -7.95
C VAL A 5 18.02 -8.51 -8.14
N VAL A 6 17.18 -7.88 -7.34
CA VAL A 6 15.72 -8.05 -7.41
C VAL A 6 15.13 -6.71 -7.81
N PRO A 7 14.33 -6.63 -8.89
CA PRO A 7 13.71 -5.38 -9.34
C PRO A 7 12.51 -4.97 -8.46
N ALA A 8 12.67 -5.01 -7.13
CA ALA A 8 11.65 -4.68 -6.14
C ALA A 8 12.28 -4.01 -4.91
N TYR A 9 11.48 -3.21 -4.20
CA TYR A 9 11.90 -2.49 -2.99
C TYR A 9 11.41 -3.20 -1.73
N GLY A 10 12.03 -2.88 -0.58
CA GLY A 10 11.66 -3.41 0.72
C GLY A 10 12.33 -4.75 1.07
N LYS A 11 12.67 -4.88 2.36
CA LYS A 11 13.35 -6.07 2.91
C LYS A 11 12.54 -7.36 2.69
N HIS A 12 11.21 -7.26 2.74
CA HIS A 12 10.32 -8.39 2.51
C HIS A 12 10.50 -9.01 1.11
N ASN A 13 10.69 -8.19 0.07
CA ASN A 13 10.96 -8.70 -1.28
C ASN A 13 12.35 -9.32 -1.41
N VAL A 14 13.34 -8.80 -0.68
CA VAL A 14 14.66 -9.43 -0.59
C VAL A 14 14.56 -10.82 0.04
N LEU A 15 13.77 -10.98 1.12
CA LEU A 15 13.55 -12.27 1.78
C LEU A 15 12.75 -13.26 0.90
N ASN A 16 11.77 -12.76 0.15
CA ASN A 16 11.03 -13.56 -0.84
C ASN A 16 11.97 -14.08 -1.93
N ALA A 17 12.80 -13.21 -2.50
CA ALA A 17 13.77 -13.59 -3.51
C ALA A 17 14.84 -14.55 -2.97
N LEU A 18 15.33 -14.32 -1.74
CA LEU A 18 16.25 -15.22 -1.07
C LEU A 18 15.65 -16.63 -0.92
N SER A 19 14.36 -16.73 -0.61
CA SER A 19 13.66 -18.01 -0.55
C SER A 19 13.65 -18.73 -1.90
N VAL A 20 13.41 -17.99 -3.00
CA VAL A 20 13.50 -18.53 -4.37
C VAL A 20 14.92 -19.01 -4.68
N VAL A 21 15.93 -18.18 -4.42
CA VAL A 21 17.35 -18.52 -4.62
C VAL A 21 17.73 -19.77 -3.84
N ALA A 22 17.31 -19.89 -2.58
CA ALA A 22 17.61 -21.05 -1.74
C ALA A 22 16.99 -22.33 -2.30
N VAL A 23 15.74 -22.28 -2.77
CA VAL A 23 15.07 -23.43 -3.40
C VAL A 23 15.79 -23.82 -4.69
N CYS A 24 16.09 -22.87 -5.58
CA CYS A 24 16.78 -23.14 -6.84
C CYS A 24 18.18 -23.73 -6.62
N HIS A 25 18.92 -23.21 -5.62
CA HIS A 25 20.23 -23.71 -5.23
C HIS A 25 20.16 -25.15 -4.74
N ASN A 26 19.19 -25.47 -3.88
CA ASN A 26 18.99 -26.84 -3.38
C ASN A 26 18.57 -27.84 -4.46
N LEU A 27 17.91 -27.37 -5.53
CA LEU A 27 17.56 -28.18 -6.69
C LEU A 27 18.71 -28.32 -7.70
N GLY A 28 19.86 -27.67 -7.47
CA GLY A 28 21.03 -27.76 -8.35
C GLY A 28 20.86 -27.01 -9.68
N LEU A 29 19.99 -25.99 -9.75
CA LEU A 29 19.87 -25.13 -10.93
C LEU A 29 21.13 -24.25 -11.11
N ASP A 30 21.37 -23.77 -12.33
CA ASP A 30 22.43 -22.80 -12.57
C ASP A 30 22.08 -21.46 -11.91
N MET A 31 22.93 -20.99 -11.01
CA MET A 31 22.69 -19.74 -10.28
C MET A 31 22.85 -18.49 -11.15
N THR A 32 23.54 -18.60 -12.29
CA THR A 32 23.63 -17.54 -13.30
C THR A 32 22.26 -17.37 -13.96
N ASP A 33 21.64 -18.48 -14.39
CA ASP A 33 20.30 -18.47 -14.96
C ASP A 33 19.28 -17.94 -13.95
N VAL A 34 19.36 -18.35 -12.67
CA VAL A 34 18.47 -17.85 -11.62
C VAL A 34 18.62 -16.33 -11.43
N ALA A 35 19.85 -15.82 -11.43
CA ALA A 35 20.11 -14.38 -11.32
C ALA A 35 19.51 -13.61 -12.50
N ASP A 36 19.71 -14.10 -13.73
CA ASP A 36 19.16 -13.47 -14.94
C ASP A 36 17.63 -13.48 -14.96
N HIS A 37 17.00 -14.57 -14.52
CA HIS A 37 15.54 -14.66 -14.46
C HIS A 37 14.92 -13.80 -13.36
N LEU A 38 15.59 -13.64 -12.21
CA LEU A 38 15.11 -12.75 -11.14
C LEU A 38 15.00 -11.28 -11.61
N LEU A 39 15.89 -10.84 -12.49
CA LEU A 39 15.83 -9.50 -13.10
C LEU A 39 14.57 -9.29 -13.95
N THR A 40 13.97 -10.35 -14.46
CA THR A 40 12.76 -10.27 -15.31
C THR A 40 11.46 -10.19 -14.53
N PHE A 41 11.50 -10.31 -13.19
CA PHE A 41 10.32 -10.29 -12.35
C PHE A 41 9.58 -8.94 -12.45
N ARG A 42 8.36 -8.96 -12.97
CA ARG A 42 7.55 -7.75 -13.20
C ARG A 42 6.66 -7.37 -12.02
N GLY A 43 6.80 -8.08 -10.89
CA GLY A 43 5.89 -7.95 -9.76
C GLY A 43 4.62 -8.77 -9.92
N VAL A 44 3.75 -8.64 -8.92
CA VAL A 44 2.43 -9.29 -8.86
C VAL A 44 1.38 -8.19 -8.74
N LYS A 45 0.23 -8.38 -9.39
CA LYS A 45 -0.88 -7.43 -9.32
C LYS A 45 -1.26 -7.20 -7.86
N ARG A 46 -1.43 -5.93 -7.47
CA ARG A 46 -1.74 -5.49 -6.10
C ARG A 46 -0.64 -5.83 -5.08
N ARG A 47 0.61 -5.97 -5.50
CA ARG A 47 1.78 -6.05 -4.61
C ARG A 47 2.76 -4.99 -5.08
N PHE A 48 2.68 -3.83 -4.46
CA PHE A 48 3.39 -2.61 -4.86
C PHE A 48 3.19 -2.29 -6.36
N THR A 49 1.95 -2.35 -6.85
CA THR A 49 1.66 -2.06 -8.27
C THR A 49 1.64 -0.54 -8.49
N GLU A 50 2.69 -0.03 -9.14
CA GLU A 50 2.88 1.41 -9.36
C GLU A 50 2.29 1.89 -10.68
N LYS A 51 1.69 3.08 -10.65
CA LYS A 51 1.35 3.90 -11.82
C LYS A 51 1.64 5.38 -11.56
N LYS A 52 1.81 6.13 -12.64
CA LYS A 52 2.06 7.57 -12.60
C LYS A 52 0.95 8.33 -13.34
N VAL A 53 0.48 9.42 -12.75
CA VAL A 53 -0.50 10.34 -13.33
C VAL A 53 0.06 11.74 -13.19
N GLY A 54 0.62 12.29 -14.27
CA GLY A 54 1.44 13.50 -14.17
C GLY A 54 2.65 13.28 -13.26
N GLU A 55 2.84 14.16 -12.27
CA GLU A 55 3.88 14.01 -11.24
C GLU A 55 3.45 13.14 -10.05
N THR A 56 2.16 12.82 -9.93
CA THR A 56 1.62 11.98 -8.86
C THR A 56 1.96 10.50 -9.10
N VAL A 57 2.37 9.81 -8.03
CA VAL A 57 2.56 8.36 -8.02
C VAL A 57 1.43 7.71 -7.25
N ILE A 58 0.86 6.64 -7.79
CA ILE A 58 -0.15 5.82 -7.13
C ILE A 58 0.39 4.39 -7.05
N ILE A 59 0.31 3.79 -5.87
CA ILE A 59 0.71 2.42 -5.56
C ILE A 59 -0.52 1.67 -5.04
N ASP A 60 -0.92 0.57 -5.69
CA ASP A 60 -1.95 -0.38 -5.21
C ASP A 60 -1.27 -1.57 -4.54
N ASP A 61 -1.60 -1.81 -3.27
CA ASP A 61 -1.17 -2.96 -2.49
C ASP A 61 -2.33 -3.66 -1.77
N PHE A 62 -2.27 -4.99 -1.74
CA PHE A 62 -3.18 -5.86 -1.02
C PHE A 62 -2.88 -5.92 0.49
N ALA A 63 -1.84 -5.22 0.96
CA ALA A 63 -1.50 -5.10 2.37
C ALA A 63 -2.73 -4.74 3.23
N HIS A 64 -3.01 -5.58 4.22
CA HIS A 64 -4.17 -5.42 5.10
C HIS A 64 -3.91 -5.94 6.52
N HIS A 65 -2.74 -6.55 6.76
CA HIS A 65 -2.19 -6.82 8.08
C HIS A 65 -1.15 -5.75 8.46
N PRO A 66 -1.00 -5.36 9.75
CA PRO A 66 -0.02 -4.34 10.16
C PRO A 66 1.40 -4.56 9.60
N THR A 67 1.93 -5.77 9.71
CA THR A 67 3.26 -6.13 9.16
C THR A 67 3.35 -5.94 7.64
N GLU A 68 2.27 -6.17 6.89
CA GLU A 68 2.28 -5.96 5.44
C GLU A 68 2.27 -4.46 5.11
N ILE A 69 1.47 -3.68 5.85
CA ILE A 69 1.35 -2.22 5.68
C ILE A 69 2.70 -1.57 5.97
N GLU A 70 3.34 -1.94 7.07
CA GLU A 70 4.68 -1.47 7.43
C GLU A 70 5.68 -1.76 6.30
N ALA A 71 5.68 -2.99 5.78
CA ALA A 71 6.56 -3.42 4.71
C ALA A 71 6.33 -2.66 3.40
N THR A 72 5.08 -2.34 3.08
CA THR A 72 4.71 -1.54 1.89
C THR A 72 5.13 -0.08 2.06
N LEU A 73 4.89 0.53 3.23
CA LEU A 73 5.27 1.92 3.50
C LEU A 73 6.80 2.10 3.55
N ASP A 74 7.53 1.14 4.14
CA ASP A 74 8.99 1.11 4.11
C ASP A 74 9.52 1.03 2.67
N ALA A 75 8.96 0.17 1.84
CA ALA A 75 9.33 0.08 0.42
C ALA A 75 9.03 1.39 -0.33
N ALA A 76 7.90 2.05 -0.03
CA ALA A 76 7.53 3.33 -0.63
C ALA A 76 8.53 4.42 -0.23
N ARG A 77 8.89 4.50 1.05
CA ARG A 77 9.88 5.46 1.56
C ARG A 77 11.27 5.23 0.96
N GLN A 78 11.72 3.99 0.82
CA GLN A 78 13.01 3.67 0.19
C GLN A 78 13.04 4.08 -1.29
N LYS A 79 11.94 3.88 -2.02
CA LYS A 79 11.84 4.24 -3.43
C LYS A 79 11.71 5.74 -3.66
N TYR A 80 11.03 6.44 -2.74
CA TYR A 80 10.70 7.85 -2.83
C TYR A 80 11.10 8.61 -1.55
N PRO A 81 12.42 8.73 -1.26
CA PRO A 81 12.90 9.28 0.02
C PRO A 81 12.48 10.73 0.24
N ASP A 82 12.47 11.55 -0.83
CA ASP A 82 12.25 12.99 -0.77
C ASP A 82 10.82 13.43 -1.12
N ARG A 83 9.86 12.48 -1.16
CA ARG A 83 8.47 12.77 -1.49
C ARG A 83 7.55 12.49 -0.30
N GLU A 84 6.44 13.22 -0.25
CA GLU A 84 5.38 12.94 0.70
C GLU A 84 4.76 11.57 0.40
N ILE A 85 4.73 10.70 1.40
CA ILE A 85 4.03 9.42 1.36
C ILE A 85 2.66 9.59 2.01
N VAL A 86 1.62 9.44 1.20
CA VAL A 86 0.22 9.53 1.61
C VAL A 86 -0.35 8.11 1.68
N ALA A 87 -0.58 7.59 2.88
CA ALA A 87 -1.21 6.29 3.07
C ALA A 87 -2.72 6.42 2.89
N VAL A 88 -3.32 5.59 2.04
CA VAL A 88 -4.78 5.47 1.89
C VAL A 88 -5.19 4.04 2.23
N PHE A 89 -5.68 3.82 3.43
CA PHE A 89 -5.92 2.49 3.97
C PHE A 89 -7.40 2.19 4.13
N GLN A 90 -7.83 1.03 3.65
CA GLN A 90 -9.14 0.45 3.96
C GLN A 90 -8.97 -0.74 4.92
N PRO A 91 -9.38 -0.61 6.20
CA PRO A 91 -9.40 -1.73 7.12
C PRO A 91 -10.30 -2.85 6.59
N HIS A 92 -9.88 -4.10 6.75
CA HIS A 92 -10.60 -5.27 6.28
C HIS A 92 -10.98 -6.19 7.44
N THR A 93 -12.29 -6.36 7.60
CA THR A 93 -13.05 -6.91 8.71
C THR A 93 -13.06 -6.07 9.98
N PHE A 94 -14.22 -5.97 10.64
CA PHE A 94 -14.39 -5.25 11.91
C PHE A 94 -13.58 -5.92 13.01
N THR A 95 -13.70 -7.25 13.09
CA THR A 95 -12.96 -8.09 14.06
C THR A 95 -11.45 -7.88 14.03
N ARG A 96 -10.84 -7.76 12.84
CA ARG A 96 -9.40 -7.48 12.70
C ARG A 96 -9.07 -6.04 13.05
N THR A 97 -9.95 -5.11 12.69
CA THR A 97 -9.74 -3.68 13.02
C THR A 97 -9.74 -3.48 14.53
N ILE A 98 -10.65 -4.13 15.27
CA ILE A 98 -10.66 -4.14 16.74
C ILE A 98 -9.38 -4.77 17.29
N ALA A 99 -9.03 -5.96 16.79
CA ALA A 99 -7.90 -6.73 17.31
C ALA A 99 -6.54 -6.06 17.12
N PHE A 100 -6.38 -5.26 16.06
CA PHE A 100 -5.10 -4.64 15.68
C PHE A 100 -5.17 -3.11 15.65
N ALA A 101 -6.10 -2.48 16.38
CA ALA A 101 -6.33 -1.04 16.27
C ALA A 101 -5.07 -0.22 16.60
N ASP A 102 -4.33 -0.61 17.63
CA ASP A 102 -3.13 0.09 18.06
C ASP A 102 -1.97 -0.19 17.10
N GLU A 103 -1.80 -1.42 16.64
CA GLU A 103 -0.77 -1.79 15.66
C GLU A 103 -1.03 -1.13 14.29
N PHE A 104 -2.29 -1.02 13.86
CA PHE A 104 -2.62 -0.26 12.65
C PHE A 104 -2.22 1.20 12.79
N ALA A 105 -2.56 1.84 13.91
CA ALA A 105 -2.19 3.23 14.15
C ALA A 105 -0.67 3.42 14.15
N GLU A 106 0.08 2.51 14.79
CA GLU A 106 1.54 2.53 14.83
C GLU A 106 2.16 2.42 13.43
N VAL A 107 1.75 1.45 12.62
CA VAL A 107 2.36 1.26 11.29
C VAL A 107 1.93 2.34 10.30
N LEU A 108 0.73 2.91 10.45
CA LEU A 108 0.27 4.02 9.60
C LEU A 108 1.04 5.31 9.86
N ASP A 109 1.58 5.50 11.08
CA ASP A 109 2.45 6.64 11.40
C ASP A 109 3.77 6.67 10.60
N HIS A 110 4.11 5.60 9.87
CA HIS A 110 5.25 5.57 8.96
C HIS A 110 5.02 6.39 7.68
N ALA A 111 3.77 6.75 7.39
CA ALA A 111 3.42 7.71 6.34
C ALA A 111 3.53 9.17 6.84
N ASP A 112 3.50 10.13 5.91
CA ASP A 112 3.47 11.55 6.26
C ASP A 112 2.05 12.01 6.57
N THR A 113 1.08 11.55 5.77
CA THR A 113 -0.36 11.79 5.93
C THR A 113 -1.12 10.48 5.74
N VAL A 114 -2.22 10.30 6.50
CA VAL A 114 -3.05 9.10 6.49
C VAL A 114 -4.49 9.43 6.11
N TYR A 115 -5.05 8.64 5.21
CA TYR A 115 -6.47 8.65 4.88
C TYR A 115 -7.06 7.28 5.12
N LEU A 116 -8.15 7.22 5.88
CA LEU A 116 -8.88 5.99 6.14
C LEU A 116 -10.17 5.94 5.35
N ALA A 117 -10.34 4.88 4.57
CA ALA A 117 -11.61 4.54 3.96
C ALA A 117 -12.51 3.80 4.96
N GLN A 118 -13.81 3.78 4.68
CA GLN A 118 -14.77 3.01 5.47
C GLN A 118 -14.37 1.53 5.59
N ILE A 119 -14.52 0.98 6.80
CA ILE A 119 -14.16 -0.40 7.14
C ILE A 119 -14.91 -1.34 6.20
N TYR A 120 -14.16 -2.21 5.52
CA TYR A 120 -14.76 -3.22 4.65
C TYR A 120 -15.06 -4.48 5.45
N GLY A 121 -16.32 -4.62 5.86
CA GLY A 121 -16.82 -5.83 6.53
C GLY A 121 -16.90 -7.03 5.58
N SER A 122 -16.71 -8.24 6.14
CA SER A 122 -17.00 -9.47 5.41
C SER A 122 -18.50 -9.79 5.43
N ALA A 123 -18.99 -10.58 4.46
CA ALA A 123 -20.40 -11.01 4.40
C ALA A 123 -20.88 -11.84 5.62
N ARG A 124 -19.95 -12.23 6.50
CA ARG A 124 -20.21 -13.04 7.70
C ARG A 124 -20.21 -12.21 8.98
N GLU A 125 -19.79 -10.95 8.92
CA GLU A 125 -19.75 -10.07 10.08
C GLU A 125 -21.01 -9.22 10.18
N VAL A 126 -21.38 -8.94 11.42
CA VAL A 126 -22.36 -7.93 11.76
C VAL A 126 -21.59 -6.75 12.32
N ASP A 127 -21.86 -5.55 11.80
CA ASP A 127 -21.30 -4.34 12.34
C ASP A 127 -21.98 -4.00 13.67
N HIS A 128 -21.28 -4.25 14.77
CA HIS A 128 -21.71 -3.92 16.12
C HIS A 128 -21.36 -2.48 16.53
N HIS A 129 -20.76 -1.69 15.62
CA HIS A 129 -20.31 -0.32 15.84
C HIS A 129 -19.33 -0.19 17.02
N GLU A 130 -18.55 -1.25 17.29
CA GLU A 130 -17.51 -1.26 18.33
C GLU A 130 -16.24 -0.50 17.90
N ILE A 131 -16.03 -0.34 16.59
CA ILE A 131 -14.96 0.45 16.02
C ILE A 131 -15.40 1.05 14.69
N THR A 132 -14.97 2.27 14.43
CA THR A 132 -15.17 3.00 13.19
C THR A 132 -13.83 3.34 12.55
N ALA A 133 -13.85 3.75 11.28
CA ALA A 133 -12.66 4.31 10.63
C ALA A 133 -12.18 5.58 11.36
N GLN A 134 -13.09 6.35 11.97
CA GLN A 134 -12.73 7.54 12.73
C GLN A 134 -11.98 7.19 14.01
N ASP A 135 -12.42 6.15 14.74
CA ASP A 135 -11.72 5.68 15.94
C ASP A 135 -10.27 5.27 15.63
N LEU A 136 -10.04 4.67 14.46
CA LEU A 136 -8.69 4.35 14.01
C LEU A 136 -7.91 5.61 13.61
N ALA A 137 -8.55 6.57 12.92
CA ALA A 137 -7.91 7.83 12.55
C ALA A 137 -7.47 8.63 13.79
N ASP A 138 -8.29 8.64 14.84
CA ASP A 138 -8.02 9.36 16.09
C ASP A 138 -6.84 8.75 16.88
N LYS A 139 -6.48 7.48 16.61
CA LYS A 139 -5.31 6.81 17.19
C LYS A 139 -4.00 7.15 16.46
N VAL A 140 -4.06 7.55 15.19
CA VAL A 140 -2.89 7.89 14.38
C VAL A 140 -2.32 9.24 14.87
N ARG A 141 -1.00 9.33 15.05
CA ARG A 141 -0.34 10.57 15.50
C ARG A 141 -0.08 11.54 14.36
N LYS A 142 0.13 11.01 13.15
CA LYS A 142 0.23 11.79 11.91
C LYS A 142 -1.10 12.44 11.54
N PRO A 143 -1.11 13.47 10.67
CA PRO A 143 -2.35 13.98 10.10
C PRO A 143 -3.18 12.85 9.50
N ALA A 144 -4.37 12.62 10.06
CA ALA A 144 -5.25 11.54 9.67
C ALA A 144 -6.67 12.04 9.41
N LYS A 145 -7.30 11.57 8.33
CA LYS A 145 -8.69 11.91 7.98
C LYS A 145 -9.42 10.68 7.46
N VAL A 146 -10.72 10.60 7.71
CA VAL A 146 -11.60 9.63 7.05
C VAL A 146 -12.07 10.19 5.71
N ILE A 147 -12.11 9.36 4.67
CA ILE A 147 -12.64 9.69 3.34
C ILE A 147 -13.75 8.74 2.93
N GLU A 148 -14.68 9.27 2.15
CA GLU A 148 -15.78 8.53 1.56
C GLU A 148 -15.55 8.31 0.07
N LEU A 149 -16.11 7.23 -0.46
CA LEU A 149 -15.94 6.88 -1.88
C LEU A 149 -16.52 7.95 -2.82
N ASP A 150 -17.57 8.65 -2.40
CA ASP A 150 -18.19 9.74 -3.15
C ASP A 150 -17.43 11.08 -3.02
N ASN A 151 -16.53 11.19 -2.04
CA ASN A 151 -15.70 12.38 -1.82
C ASN A 151 -14.24 12.04 -1.50
N VAL A 152 -13.48 11.73 -2.54
CA VAL A 152 -12.02 11.56 -2.47
C VAL A 152 -11.23 12.86 -2.71
N SER A 153 -11.91 14.02 -2.76
CA SER A 153 -11.27 15.31 -3.03
C SER A 153 -10.22 15.75 -1.99
N PRO A 154 -10.28 15.37 -0.70
CA PRO A 154 -9.20 15.68 0.24
C PRO A 154 -7.84 15.13 -0.19
N LEU A 155 -7.81 14.07 -1.00
CA LEU A 155 -6.55 13.55 -1.54
C LEU A 155 -5.85 14.55 -2.46
N LEU A 156 -6.55 15.55 -3.02
CA LEU A 156 -5.92 16.58 -3.86
C LEU A 156 -5.05 17.58 -3.08
N ASP A 157 -5.09 17.57 -1.74
CA ASP A 157 -4.32 18.47 -0.90
C ASP A 157 -2.80 18.21 -0.97
N HIS A 158 -2.36 17.10 -1.60
CA HIS A 158 -0.97 16.64 -1.62
C HIS A 158 -0.34 16.75 -3.02
N ASP A 159 0.34 17.88 -3.26
CA ASP A 159 1.02 18.12 -4.52
C ASP A 159 2.17 17.14 -4.75
N ARG A 160 2.14 16.45 -5.90
CA ARG A 160 3.11 15.40 -6.28
C ARG A 160 3.31 14.34 -5.19
N GLY A 161 2.28 14.00 -4.43
CA GLY A 161 2.33 12.93 -3.44
C GLY A 161 2.59 11.54 -4.04
N VAL A 162 3.10 10.63 -3.20
CA VAL A 162 3.12 9.19 -3.45
C VAL A 162 1.98 8.57 -2.64
N TYR A 163 0.91 8.19 -3.32
CA TYR A 163 -0.29 7.66 -2.70
C TYR A 163 -0.21 6.14 -2.65
N VAL A 164 -0.31 5.58 -1.45
CA VAL A 164 -0.21 4.14 -1.23
C VAL A 164 -1.58 3.62 -0.80
N PHE A 165 -2.34 3.10 -1.77
CA PHE A 165 -3.65 2.50 -1.55
C PHE A 165 -3.48 1.07 -1.05
N MET A 166 -3.93 0.81 0.17
CA MET A 166 -3.74 -0.47 0.88
C MET A 166 -5.08 -1.04 1.35
N GLY A 167 -5.32 -2.32 1.10
CA GLY A 167 -6.45 -3.05 1.66
C GLY A 167 -6.90 -4.23 0.83
N ALA A 168 -7.42 -5.27 1.49
CA ALA A 168 -7.90 -6.49 0.82
C ALA A 168 -9.34 -6.38 0.27
N GLY A 169 -10.07 -5.33 0.66
CA GLY A 169 -11.46 -5.11 0.27
C GLY A 169 -11.57 -4.47 -1.12
N ASN A 170 -12.34 -3.40 -1.20
CA ASN A 170 -12.65 -2.69 -2.44
C ASN A 170 -11.94 -1.32 -2.55
N ILE A 171 -10.81 -1.14 -1.86
CA ILE A 171 -9.99 0.10 -1.89
C ILE A 171 -9.68 0.61 -3.30
N GLN A 172 -9.57 -0.27 -4.29
CA GLN A 172 -9.39 0.09 -5.70
C GLN A 172 -10.50 1.00 -6.24
N LYS A 173 -11.70 0.98 -5.64
CA LYS A 173 -12.77 1.93 -6.00
C LYS A 173 -12.38 3.37 -5.65
N TYR A 174 -11.73 3.58 -4.50
CA TYR A 174 -11.21 4.88 -4.08
C TYR A 174 -10.05 5.32 -4.98
N GLU A 175 -9.15 4.39 -5.30
CA GLU A 175 -8.05 4.60 -6.24
C GLU A 175 -8.56 5.09 -7.61
N ILE A 176 -9.53 4.38 -8.20
CA ILE A 176 -10.15 4.73 -9.48
C ILE A 176 -10.88 6.08 -9.41
N ALA A 177 -11.59 6.36 -8.31
CA ALA A 177 -12.24 7.65 -8.11
C ALA A 177 -11.22 8.78 -8.08
N PHE A 178 -10.09 8.57 -7.40
CA PHE A 178 -9.01 9.55 -7.30
C PHE A 178 -8.30 9.77 -8.65
N GLU A 179 -8.04 8.72 -9.43
CA GLU A 179 -7.48 8.86 -10.78
C GLU A 179 -8.36 9.69 -11.70
N LYS A 180 -9.68 9.44 -11.67
CA LYS A 180 -10.65 10.23 -12.44
C LYS A 180 -10.57 11.69 -12.03
N LEU A 181 -10.51 11.97 -10.74
CA LEU A 181 -10.37 13.32 -10.23
C LEU A 181 -9.07 14.00 -10.70
N LEU A 182 -7.92 13.31 -10.61
CA LEU A 182 -6.63 13.81 -11.11
C LEU A 182 -6.66 14.13 -12.61
N SER A 183 -7.25 13.26 -13.43
CA SER A 183 -7.36 13.49 -14.88
C SER A 183 -8.22 14.71 -15.23
N GLN A 184 -9.30 14.95 -14.49
CA GLN A 184 -10.17 16.11 -14.70
C GLN A 184 -9.46 17.42 -14.32
N THR A 185 -8.75 17.44 -13.19
CA THR A 185 -7.98 18.62 -12.76
C THR A 185 -6.83 18.93 -13.72
N SER A 186 -6.12 17.91 -14.20
CA SER A 186 -5.02 18.08 -15.17
C SER A 186 -5.49 18.62 -16.52
N THR A 187 -6.71 18.26 -16.95
CA THR A 187 -7.29 18.72 -18.22
C THR A 187 -7.75 20.19 -18.14
N ASN A 188 -8.18 20.66 -16.97
CA ASN A 188 -8.64 22.04 -16.77
C ASN A 188 -7.50 23.07 -16.62
N LEU A 189 -6.24 22.61 -16.53
CA LEU A 189 -5.04 23.45 -16.44
C LEU A 189 -4.32 23.64 -17.79
N GLN A 190 -4.83 23.04 -18.87
CA GLN A 190 -4.39 23.23 -20.26
C GLN A 190 -5.35 24.13 -21.02
#